data_AF-A0A2V8L2A1-F1
#
_entry.id   AF-A0A2V8L2A1-F1
#
_cell.length_a   1.000
_cell.length_b   1.000
_cell.length_c   1.000
_cell.angle_alpha   90.00
_cell.angle_beta   90.00
_cell.angle_gamma   90.00
#
_symmetry.space_group_name_H-M   'P 1'
#
loop_
_entity.id
_entity.type
_entity.pdbx_description
1 polymer ?
#
loop_
_entity_poly.entity_id
_entity_poly.type
_entity_poly.pdbx_seq_one_letter_code
_entity_poly.pdbx_strand_id
1 'polypeptide(L)'
;MIKTIEGVGIEPRGLAITNDGDGNDDDETVFVTQFLSLPLPGKFDGADDAKAGYVTMISTATDSVIGQIQLNPIADTTFKAAGDALRRIPPGPTPVFTTGAYPNQLNNIAIKGSFAYVPNTGASPNGPVQFTVNTQSLLHVINRAAAADALQTINMHRAVADQPATVPKRFITQPWAMAFKHDSDKGYVVSAASNIVVKVGVNPSTGAPVVLKDPLDATRVLQIPTGSNPRGIVINEDDTRAYVMNYVSRNVTVIDLLTPRETVIATVQSASLPLSGTLEDKIHIGRELYNTSIGVFDPATPGGTPITGRMSNNGWGACSACHPFGLSDNVVWIFATGPRRTIPQHTDFDQTDPLRGIQRALNWSAIFDEEEDFELNIRGVSGGQGLIVLADGITPDPNVNAFTPLANGNRNQLKVRGVGAWDAIKAFEQFGIRAPISPTPSSDPDVIAGRALFASANCANCHDGPQWTSSRINFTPPPTAGVVNGQLIDQLKKVGTFNPSPLNNDNEVRANAAAPLGADGFSPASLLSLFAFPQTFFHNGAANSLADVLANVTHRSAGTGGVDTLTNAVDRQKLEQFLLSIDSRTVPFP
;
A
#
# COMPACT_ATOMS: atom_id res chain seq x y z
N MET A 1 -25.16 -18.60 18.80
CA MET A 1 -24.02 -18.06 19.57
C MET A 1 -22.90 -17.83 18.58
N ILE A 2 -22.40 -16.60 18.44
CA ILE A 2 -21.26 -16.30 17.57
C ILE A 2 -20.00 -16.61 18.39
N LYS A 3 -19.07 -17.39 17.84
CA LYS A 3 -17.77 -17.69 18.46
C LYS A 3 -16.66 -16.94 17.69
N THR A 4 -15.65 -16.50 18.40
CA THR A 4 -14.43 -15.90 17.83
C THR A 4 -13.34 -16.97 17.79
N ILE A 5 -12.67 -17.10 16.65
CA ILE A 5 -11.44 -17.89 16.53
C ILE A 5 -10.28 -16.95 16.85
N GLU A 6 -9.59 -17.22 17.95
CA GLU A 6 -8.45 -16.41 18.39
C GLU A 6 -7.16 -16.80 17.64
N GLY A 7 -6.20 -15.87 17.55
CA GLY A 7 -4.88 -16.16 17.01
C GLY A 7 -4.79 -16.29 15.48
N VAL A 8 -5.81 -15.84 14.74
CA VAL A 8 -5.83 -15.92 13.26
C VAL A 8 -4.72 -15.10 12.60
N GLY A 9 -4.13 -14.15 13.32
CA GLY A 9 -3.03 -13.30 12.86
C GLY A 9 -3.48 -11.88 12.56
N ILE A 10 -2.59 -11.10 11.94
CA ILE A 10 -2.79 -9.67 11.72
C ILE A 10 -3.62 -9.45 10.46
N GLU A 11 -4.69 -8.67 10.61
CA GLU A 11 -5.55 -8.21 9.52
C GLU A 11 -5.94 -9.33 8.54
N PRO A 12 -6.68 -10.35 9.01
CA PRO A 12 -7.14 -11.44 8.15
C PRO A 12 -7.96 -10.89 6.98
N ARG A 13 -7.66 -11.34 5.75
CA ARG A 13 -8.22 -10.72 4.53
C ARG A 13 -8.87 -11.71 3.57
N GLY A 14 -8.09 -12.61 3.00
CA GLY A 14 -8.55 -13.61 2.06
C GLY A 14 -8.84 -14.93 2.78
N LEU A 15 -9.88 -15.64 2.34
CA LEU A 15 -10.24 -16.95 2.88
C LEU A 15 -10.49 -17.92 1.74
N ALA A 16 -9.96 -19.14 1.87
CA ALA A 16 -10.35 -20.29 1.06
C ALA A 16 -10.50 -21.50 1.96
N ILE A 17 -11.50 -22.33 1.68
CA ILE A 17 -11.74 -23.59 2.37
C ILE A 17 -11.46 -24.73 1.41
N THR A 18 -10.86 -25.79 1.92
CA THR A 18 -10.72 -27.03 1.16
C THR A 18 -12.07 -27.71 1.00
N ASN A 19 -12.17 -28.66 0.08
CA ASN A 19 -13.26 -29.59 -0.01
C ASN A 19 -12.69 -30.77 -0.80
N ASP A 20 -12.66 -31.96 -0.21
CA ASP A 20 -12.17 -33.16 -0.89
C ASP A 20 -13.29 -33.97 -1.57
N GLY A 21 -14.54 -33.54 -1.39
CA GLY A 21 -15.74 -34.06 -2.03
C GLY A 21 -16.33 -35.30 -1.37
N ASP A 22 -15.88 -35.67 -0.17
CA ASP A 22 -16.37 -36.86 0.54
C ASP A 22 -17.67 -36.61 1.35
N GLY A 23 -18.04 -35.33 1.54
CA GLY A 23 -19.23 -34.89 2.25
C GLY A 23 -19.05 -34.72 3.76
N ASN A 24 -17.82 -34.78 4.27
CA ASN A 24 -17.46 -34.62 5.67
C ASN A 24 -16.75 -33.27 5.93
N ASP A 25 -17.51 -32.24 6.30
CA ASP A 25 -16.97 -30.88 6.53
C ASP A 25 -15.98 -30.74 7.72
N ASP A 26 -15.68 -31.81 8.47
CA ASP A 26 -14.82 -31.80 9.66
C ASP A 26 -13.31 -31.98 9.33
N ASP A 27 -12.95 -32.50 8.16
CA ASP A 27 -11.54 -32.72 7.78
C ASP A 27 -10.95 -31.59 6.92
N GLU A 28 -11.75 -30.59 6.60
CA GLU A 28 -11.35 -29.43 5.85
C GLU A 28 -10.43 -28.50 6.64
N THR A 29 -9.67 -27.74 5.87
CA THR A 29 -8.82 -26.68 6.36
C THR A 29 -9.25 -25.36 5.75
N VAL A 30 -9.49 -24.37 6.61
CA VAL A 30 -9.66 -22.99 6.20
C VAL A 30 -8.29 -22.32 6.17
N PHE A 31 -7.93 -21.74 5.03
CA PHE A 31 -6.74 -20.93 4.85
C PHE A 31 -7.10 -19.45 4.87
N VAL A 32 -6.45 -18.67 5.72
CA VAL A 32 -6.71 -17.24 5.91
C VAL A 32 -5.44 -16.44 5.67
N THR A 33 -5.44 -15.54 4.68
CA THR A 33 -4.28 -14.67 4.43
C THR A 33 -4.21 -13.56 5.47
N GLN A 34 -3.00 -13.24 5.92
CA GLN A 34 -2.71 -12.03 6.70
C GLN A 34 -2.33 -10.92 5.72
N PHE A 35 -3.05 -9.79 5.76
CA PHE A 35 -2.94 -8.77 4.73
C PHE A 35 -1.52 -8.21 4.59
N LEU A 36 -0.87 -7.90 5.71
CA LEU A 36 0.47 -7.32 5.75
C LEU A 36 1.53 -8.38 6.01
N SER A 37 2.70 -8.17 5.39
CA SER A 37 3.91 -8.92 5.68
C SER A 37 4.50 -8.56 7.05
N LEU A 38 5.19 -9.52 7.67
CA LEU A 38 5.84 -9.34 8.98
C LEU A 38 7.37 -9.42 8.85
N PRO A 39 8.12 -8.65 9.64
CA PRO A 39 9.58 -8.68 9.68
C PRO A 39 10.16 -10.08 9.87
N LEU A 40 11.24 -10.39 9.14
CA LEU A 40 12.03 -11.61 9.33
C LEU A 40 13.18 -11.38 10.32
N PRO A 41 13.46 -12.34 11.23
CA PRO A 41 14.58 -12.23 12.16
C PRO A 41 15.93 -12.03 11.45
N GLY A 42 16.74 -11.10 11.97
CA GLY A 42 18.08 -10.82 11.43
C GLY A 42 18.09 -10.05 10.10
N LYS A 43 16.92 -9.65 9.59
CA LYS A 43 16.80 -8.73 8.47
C LYS A 43 16.48 -7.34 8.97
N PHE A 44 16.92 -6.34 8.21
CA PHE A 44 16.61 -4.95 8.49
C PHE A 44 15.62 -4.43 7.44
N ASP A 45 14.69 -3.58 7.89
CA ASP A 45 13.70 -2.95 7.03
C ASP A 45 14.37 -2.14 5.89
N GLY A 46 13.74 -2.08 4.73
CA GLY A 46 14.34 -1.50 3.51
C GLY A 46 15.02 -2.53 2.60
N ALA A 47 15.36 -3.73 3.09
CA ALA A 47 15.83 -4.81 2.22
C ALA A 47 14.66 -5.49 1.47
N ASP A 48 14.94 -5.97 0.26
CA ASP A 48 13.97 -6.68 -0.59
C ASP A 48 13.53 -8.04 -0.02
N ASP A 49 14.21 -8.53 1.02
CA ASP A 49 13.93 -9.77 1.76
C ASP A 49 13.68 -9.51 3.26
N ALA A 50 13.30 -8.29 3.63
CA ALA A 50 13.12 -7.89 5.02
C ALA A 50 11.93 -8.54 5.73
N LYS A 51 10.91 -8.95 4.98
CA LYS A 51 9.63 -9.44 5.51
C LYS A 51 9.16 -10.70 4.79
N ALA A 52 8.17 -11.37 5.36
CA ALA A 52 7.48 -12.50 4.72
C ALA A 52 5.95 -12.36 4.88
N GLY A 53 5.21 -12.99 3.97
CA GLY A 53 3.75 -13.10 4.05
C GLY A 53 3.35 -14.32 4.87
N TYR A 54 2.13 -14.33 5.42
CA TYR A 54 1.65 -15.44 6.23
C TYR A 54 0.22 -15.84 5.87
N VAL A 55 -0.03 -17.14 5.85
CA VAL A 55 -1.37 -17.73 5.71
C VAL A 55 -1.64 -18.64 6.90
N THR A 56 -2.68 -18.33 7.65
CA THR A 56 -3.10 -19.12 8.81
C THR A 56 -3.99 -20.28 8.38
N MET A 57 -3.79 -21.45 8.98
CA MET A 57 -4.62 -22.62 8.78
C MET A 57 -5.51 -22.82 10.01
N ILE A 58 -6.80 -23.08 9.76
CA ILE A 58 -7.82 -23.32 10.79
C ILE A 58 -8.49 -24.66 10.49
N SER A 59 -8.65 -25.50 11.51
CA SER A 59 -9.41 -26.75 11.40
C SER A 59 -10.90 -26.47 11.50
N THR A 60 -11.69 -27.03 10.58
CA THR A 60 -13.16 -26.94 10.61
C THR A 60 -13.76 -27.78 11.74
N ALA A 61 -13.20 -28.95 12.06
CA ALA A 61 -13.65 -29.77 13.20
C ALA A 61 -13.57 -29.04 14.57
N THR A 62 -12.60 -28.15 14.76
CA THR A 62 -12.28 -27.59 16.09
C THR A 62 -12.48 -26.09 16.22
N ASP A 63 -12.80 -25.39 15.12
CA ASP A 63 -12.83 -23.93 15.06
C ASP A 63 -11.55 -23.28 15.63
N SER A 64 -10.37 -23.89 15.37
CA SER A 64 -9.11 -23.47 15.99
C SER A 64 -7.96 -23.38 15.00
N VAL A 65 -7.03 -22.45 15.26
CA VAL A 65 -5.80 -22.30 14.48
C VAL A 65 -4.91 -23.51 14.68
N ILE A 66 -4.55 -24.18 13.58
CA ILE A 66 -3.71 -25.39 13.56
C ILE A 66 -2.31 -25.15 13.02
N GLY A 67 -2.03 -23.97 12.45
CA GLY A 67 -0.70 -23.60 12.00
C GLY A 67 -0.67 -22.35 11.16
N GLN A 68 0.53 -21.94 10.75
CA GLN A 68 0.77 -20.82 9.85
C GLN A 68 1.81 -21.22 8.79
N ILE A 69 1.60 -20.75 7.57
CA ILE A 69 2.46 -20.97 6.42
C ILE A 69 3.14 -19.65 6.09
N GLN A 70 4.47 -19.63 6.14
CA GLN A 70 5.28 -18.49 5.70
C GLN A 70 5.43 -18.52 4.17
N LEU A 71 5.17 -17.38 3.52
CA LEU A 71 5.42 -17.12 2.11
C LEU A 71 6.71 -16.33 1.95
N ASN A 72 7.70 -16.91 1.28
CA ASN A 72 9.05 -16.38 1.26
C ASN A 72 9.23 -15.26 0.23
N PRO A 73 10.17 -14.32 0.46
CA PRO A 73 10.61 -13.40 -0.58
C PRO A 73 11.16 -14.11 -1.81
N ILE A 74 10.94 -13.53 -2.98
CA ILE A 74 11.64 -13.92 -4.21
C ILE A 74 12.96 -13.16 -4.32
N ALA A 75 14.03 -13.85 -4.69
CA ALA A 75 15.37 -13.25 -4.80
C ALA A 75 15.61 -12.52 -6.13
N ASP A 76 14.82 -12.83 -7.17
CA ASP A 76 14.92 -12.17 -8.49
C ASP A 76 13.51 -11.88 -9.02
N THR A 77 13.13 -10.61 -9.03
CA THR A 77 11.89 -10.13 -9.66
C THR A 77 11.95 -10.21 -11.19
N THR A 78 13.15 -10.45 -11.73
CA THR A 78 13.57 -10.37 -13.12
C THR A 78 13.67 -8.96 -13.70
N PHE A 79 13.39 -7.93 -12.89
CA PHE A 79 13.68 -6.54 -13.18
C PHE A 79 14.98 -6.16 -12.49
N LYS A 80 15.73 -5.24 -13.09
CA LYS A 80 17.02 -4.80 -12.57
C LYS A 80 16.93 -3.35 -12.12
N ALA A 81 17.62 -3.03 -11.02
CA ALA A 81 17.80 -1.68 -10.52
C ALA A 81 19.09 -1.07 -11.07
N ALA A 82 19.12 0.26 -11.14
CA ALA A 82 20.29 1.04 -11.56
C ALA A 82 21.38 1.13 -10.49
N GLY A 83 21.04 0.88 -9.22
CA GLY A 83 21.94 0.91 -8.08
C GLY A 83 21.50 -0.08 -7.01
N ASP A 84 22.12 0.00 -5.85
CA ASP A 84 21.81 -0.81 -4.66
C ASP A 84 22.06 0.09 -3.44
N ALA A 85 20.99 0.67 -2.89
CA ALA A 85 21.13 1.73 -1.90
C ALA A 85 21.74 1.21 -0.60
N LEU A 86 21.33 0.03 -0.14
CA LEU A 86 21.85 -0.60 1.07
C LEU A 86 23.32 -1.00 0.94
N ARG A 87 23.76 -1.38 -0.26
CA ARG A 87 25.20 -1.53 -0.57
C ARG A 87 25.91 -0.22 -0.83
N ARG A 88 25.22 0.92 -0.74
CA ARG A 88 25.75 2.27 -1.01
C ARG A 88 26.31 2.40 -2.43
N ILE A 89 25.66 1.76 -3.38
CA ILE A 89 26.02 1.85 -4.81
C ILE A 89 25.05 2.83 -5.48
N PRO A 90 25.54 4.00 -5.94
CA PRO A 90 24.70 4.98 -6.58
C PRO A 90 24.15 4.46 -7.93
N PRO A 91 22.99 4.97 -8.39
CA PRO A 91 22.41 4.61 -9.67
C PRO A 91 23.34 4.90 -10.85
N GLY A 92 23.62 3.88 -11.67
CA GLY A 92 24.32 4.00 -12.94
C GLY A 92 23.36 4.18 -14.14
N PRO A 93 23.90 4.38 -15.36
CA PRO A 93 23.09 4.58 -16.57
C PRO A 93 22.39 3.31 -17.05
N THR A 94 22.80 2.14 -16.56
CA THR A 94 22.26 0.84 -16.99
C THR A 94 21.83 0.03 -15.78
N PRO A 95 20.56 -0.42 -15.71
CA PRO A 95 20.11 -1.30 -14.65
C PRO A 95 20.74 -2.69 -14.73
N VAL A 96 21.52 -3.07 -13.71
CA VAL A 96 22.25 -4.35 -13.64
C VAL A 96 22.07 -5.11 -12.33
N PHE A 97 21.55 -4.45 -11.29
CA PHE A 97 21.40 -5.05 -9.96
C PHE A 97 20.12 -5.87 -9.90
N THR A 98 20.23 -7.15 -9.51
CA THR A 98 19.06 -7.99 -9.23
C THR A 98 18.27 -7.40 -8.08
N THR A 99 16.96 -7.25 -8.28
CA THR A 99 16.04 -6.87 -7.20
C THR A 99 15.28 -8.10 -6.72
N GLY A 100 15.04 -8.17 -5.42
CA GLY A 100 14.12 -9.14 -4.82
C GLY A 100 12.76 -8.51 -4.58
N ALA A 101 11.81 -9.29 -4.07
CA ALA A 101 10.58 -8.75 -3.50
C ALA A 101 10.00 -9.70 -2.46
N TYR A 102 9.52 -9.16 -1.35
CA TYR A 102 8.70 -9.93 -0.41
C TYR A 102 7.20 -9.75 -0.69
N PRO A 103 6.37 -10.78 -0.48
CA PRO A 103 4.93 -10.64 -0.64
C PRO A 103 4.34 -9.68 0.39
N ASN A 104 3.48 -8.76 -0.04
CA ASN A 104 2.72 -7.87 0.84
C ASN A 104 1.31 -7.66 0.27
N GLN A 105 0.35 -7.16 1.05
CA GLN A 105 -1.05 -7.01 0.61
C GLN A 105 -1.63 -8.32 0.07
N LEU A 106 -1.65 -9.37 0.89
CA LEU A 106 -2.18 -10.69 0.52
C LEU A 106 -3.72 -10.63 0.49
N ASN A 107 -4.25 -10.13 -0.63
CA ASN A 107 -5.66 -9.73 -0.76
C ASN A 107 -6.63 -10.91 -0.83
N ASN A 108 -6.20 -12.06 -1.34
CA ASN A 108 -7.06 -13.20 -1.62
C ASN A 108 -6.24 -14.50 -1.62
N ILE A 109 -6.94 -15.63 -1.57
CA ILE A 109 -6.39 -16.97 -1.77
C ILE A 109 -7.41 -17.81 -2.53
N ALA A 110 -6.96 -18.66 -3.46
CA ALA A 110 -7.80 -19.63 -4.14
C ALA A 110 -7.12 -21.00 -4.19
N ILE A 111 -7.91 -22.06 -4.11
CA ILE A 111 -7.42 -23.46 -4.08
C ILE A 111 -7.67 -24.11 -5.44
N LYS A 112 -6.67 -24.85 -5.95
CA LYS A 112 -6.82 -25.76 -7.09
C LYS A 112 -5.99 -27.02 -6.85
N GLY A 113 -6.68 -28.16 -6.71
CA GLY A 113 -6.05 -29.44 -6.39
C GLY A 113 -5.20 -29.35 -5.12
N SER A 114 -3.98 -29.89 -5.16
CA SER A 114 -3.06 -29.91 -4.01
C SER A 114 -2.43 -28.56 -3.63
N PHE A 115 -2.79 -27.49 -4.33
CA PHE A 115 -2.17 -26.18 -4.16
C PHE A 115 -3.16 -25.07 -3.83
N ALA A 116 -2.68 -24.05 -3.13
CA ALA A 116 -3.38 -22.79 -2.97
C ALA A 116 -2.53 -21.64 -3.52
N TYR A 117 -3.17 -20.60 -4.03
CA TYR A 117 -2.55 -19.53 -4.79
C TYR A 117 -2.94 -18.18 -4.19
N VAL A 118 -1.95 -17.32 -3.95
CA VAL A 118 -2.11 -16.06 -3.22
C VAL A 118 -1.66 -14.88 -4.09
N PRO A 119 -2.57 -14.17 -4.78
CA PRO A 119 -2.24 -12.94 -5.48
C PRO A 119 -1.90 -11.84 -4.48
N ASN A 120 -0.78 -11.15 -4.69
CA ASN A 120 -0.33 -10.12 -3.75
C ASN A 120 0.59 -9.06 -4.41
N THR A 121 0.69 -7.90 -3.78
CA THR A 121 1.60 -6.82 -4.19
C THR A 121 2.96 -7.06 -3.54
N GLY A 122 3.96 -7.50 -4.31
CA GLY A 122 5.32 -7.64 -3.80
C GLY A 122 5.98 -6.29 -3.57
N ALA A 123 6.76 -6.14 -2.50
CA ALA A 123 7.52 -4.94 -2.21
C ALA A 123 9.03 -5.16 -2.43
N SER A 124 9.67 -4.21 -3.13
CA SER A 124 11.11 -4.16 -3.45
C SER A 124 11.71 -2.85 -2.94
N PRO A 125 11.97 -2.69 -1.63
CA PRO A 125 12.22 -1.38 -1.05
C PRO A 125 13.66 -0.86 -1.17
N ASN A 126 14.65 -1.70 -1.51
CA ASN A 126 16.07 -1.33 -1.49
C ASN A 126 16.39 -0.17 -2.44
N GLY A 127 15.71 -0.16 -3.59
CA GLY A 127 15.84 0.91 -4.55
C GLY A 127 17.15 0.92 -5.36
N PRO A 128 17.42 2.00 -6.11
CA PRO A 128 16.65 3.24 -6.17
C PRO A 128 15.20 3.02 -6.57
N VAL A 129 14.27 3.59 -5.81
CA VAL A 129 12.83 3.47 -6.09
C VAL A 129 12.52 4.17 -7.42
N GLN A 130 12.08 3.38 -8.39
CA GLN A 130 11.64 3.82 -9.72
C GLN A 130 10.57 2.86 -10.25
N PHE A 131 9.99 3.19 -11.40
CA PHE A 131 8.78 2.54 -11.90
C PHE A 131 8.90 1.04 -12.19
N THR A 132 10.08 0.41 -12.23
CA THR A 132 10.22 -1.05 -12.51
C THR A 132 10.66 -1.87 -11.31
N VAL A 133 10.99 -1.23 -10.18
CA VAL A 133 11.71 -1.88 -9.07
C VAL A 133 11.15 -1.49 -7.70
N ASN A 134 9.89 -1.06 -7.65
CA ASN A 134 9.23 -0.68 -6.39
C ASN A 134 8.23 -1.75 -5.94
N THR A 135 7.13 -1.91 -6.66
CA THR A 135 6.07 -2.87 -6.40
C THR A 135 6.05 -3.90 -7.52
N GLN A 136 5.69 -5.13 -7.19
CA GLN A 136 5.68 -6.27 -8.10
C GLN A 136 4.34 -7.00 -8.05
N SER A 137 3.99 -7.68 -9.13
CA SER A 137 2.74 -8.43 -9.24
C SER A 137 2.99 -9.90 -8.95
N LEU A 138 2.89 -10.31 -7.70
CA LEU A 138 3.26 -11.67 -7.31
C LEU A 138 2.05 -12.60 -7.26
N LEU A 139 2.27 -13.86 -7.65
CA LEU A 139 1.35 -14.96 -7.43
C LEU A 139 2.12 -16.06 -6.68
N HIS A 140 1.92 -16.13 -5.36
CA HIS A 140 2.54 -17.15 -4.52
C HIS A 140 1.77 -18.46 -4.56
N VAL A 141 2.46 -19.56 -4.25
CA VAL A 141 1.90 -20.91 -4.29
C VAL A 141 2.22 -21.63 -2.99
N ILE A 142 1.19 -22.23 -2.39
CA ILE A 142 1.27 -23.08 -1.20
C ILE A 142 1.06 -24.52 -1.63
N ASN A 143 1.96 -25.41 -1.20
CA ASN A 143 1.71 -26.84 -1.21
C ASN A 143 0.89 -27.20 0.04
N ARG A 144 -0.38 -27.58 -0.15
CA ARG A 144 -1.30 -27.84 0.95
C ARG A 144 -0.90 -29.05 1.78
N ALA A 145 -0.43 -30.11 1.13
CA ALA A 145 -0.03 -31.35 1.81
C ALA A 145 1.23 -31.15 2.67
N ALA A 146 2.15 -30.31 2.21
CA ALA A 146 3.35 -29.96 2.96
C ALA A 146 3.14 -28.83 3.99
N ALA A 147 1.98 -28.15 3.95
CA ALA A 147 1.72 -26.93 4.71
C ALA A 147 2.86 -25.90 4.59
N ALA A 148 3.35 -25.67 3.37
CA ALA A 148 4.53 -24.87 3.11
C ALA A 148 4.44 -24.10 1.78
N ASP A 149 5.23 -23.04 1.65
CA ASP A 149 5.52 -22.40 0.36
C ASP A 149 6.04 -23.44 -0.63
N ALA A 150 5.43 -23.50 -1.81
CA ALA A 150 5.82 -24.44 -2.87
C ALA A 150 7.08 -23.99 -3.63
N LEU A 151 7.57 -22.77 -3.39
CA LEU A 151 8.70 -22.15 -4.08
C LEU A 151 8.47 -22.05 -5.59
N GLN A 152 7.22 -21.80 -5.99
CA GLN A 152 6.77 -21.64 -7.38
C GLN A 152 6.25 -20.23 -7.68
N THR A 153 6.54 -19.26 -6.82
CA THR A 153 6.07 -17.88 -6.98
C THR A 153 6.54 -17.29 -8.31
N ILE A 154 5.63 -16.63 -9.03
CA ILE A 154 5.96 -15.84 -10.23
C ILE A 154 5.72 -14.36 -10.00
N ASN A 155 6.48 -13.53 -10.71
CA ASN A 155 6.15 -12.12 -10.93
C ASN A 155 5.39 -11.99 -12.28
N MET A 156 4.09 -11.77 -12.22
CA MET A 156 3.21 -11.69 -13.39
C MET A 156 3.54 -10.50 -14.31
N HIS A 157 4.21 -9.45 -13.82
CA HIS A 157 4.71 -8.38 -14.68
C HIS A 157 5.65 -8.90 -15.77
N ARG A 158 6.34 -10.03 -15.52
CA ARG A 158 7.26 -10.62 -16.49
C ARG A 158 6.58 -10.97 -17.81
N ALA A 159 5.36 -11.50 -17.77
CA ALA A 159 4.62 -11.86 -18.98
C ALA A 159 4.31 -10.65 -19.88
N VAL A 160 4.07 -9.48 -19.28
CA VAL A 160 3.88 -8.22 -20.01
C VAL A 160 5.22 -7.63 -20.48
N ALA A 161 6.27 -7.78 -19.67
CA ALA A 161 7.61 -7.30 -20.01
C ALA A 161 8.19 -8.02 -21.23
N ASP A 162 7.96 -9.33 -21.34
CA ASP A 162 8.41 -10.18 -22.46
C ASP A 162 7.69 -9.90 -23.79
N GLN A 163 6.62 -9.10 -23.78
CA GLN A 163 5.97 -8.67 -25.02
C GLN A 163 6.93 -7.81 -25.87
N PRO A 164 6.90 -7.92 -27.20
CA PRO A 164 7.67 -7.05 -28.09
C PRO A 164 7.39 -5.58 -27.81
N ALA A 165 8.41 -4.73 -28.00
CA ALA A 165 8.27 -3.28 -27.77
C ALA A 165 7.20 -2.60 -28.66
N THR A 166 6.82 -3.24 -29.77
CA THR A 166 5.75 -2.78 -30.67
C THR A 166 4.34 -3.05 -30.12
N VAL A 167 4.22 -3.90 -29.09
CA VAL A 167 2.95 -4.21 -28.44
C VAL A 167 2.79 -3.29 -27.22
N PRO A 168 1.67 -2.54 -27.12
CA PRO A 168 1.40 -1.71 -25.95
C PRO A 168 1.45 -2.53 -24.66
N LYS A 169 2.18 -2.01 -23.66
CA LYS A 169 2.31 -2.66 -22.35
C LYS A 169 1.29 -2.07 -21.40
N ARG A 170 0.61 -2.97 -20.67
CA ARG A 170 -0.20 -2.64 -19.50
C ARG A 170 0.12 -3.66 -18.43
N PHE A 171 0.83 -3.24 -17.39
CA PHE A 171 1.29 -4.12 -16.34
C PHE A 171 0.14 -4.54 -15.40
N ILE A 172 0.25 -5.73 -14.81
CA ILE A 172 -0.75 -6.38 -13.96
C ILE A 172 -0.62 -5.87 -12.51
N THR A 173 -0.92 -4.60 -12.27
CA THR A 173 -0.60 -3.92 -11.01
C THR A 173 -1.64 -4.17 -9.93
N GLN A 174 -1.17 -4.37 -8.70
CA GLN A 174 -1.97 -4.77 -7.53
C GLN A 174 -2.92 -5.94 -7.84
N PRO A 175 -2.37 -7.16 -8.02
CA PRO A 175 -3.21 -8.34 -8.14
C PRO A 175 -4.01 -8.52 -6.84
N TRP A 176 -5.33 -8.71 -6.97
CA TRP A 176 -6.24 -8.58 -5.84
C TRP A 176 -7.02 -9.85 -5.53
N ALA A 177 -7.68 -10.42 -6.53
CA ALA A 177 -8.52 -11.60 -6.36
C ALA A 177 -8.24 -12.59 -7.47
N MET A 178 -8.46 -13.88 -7.20
CA MET A 178 -8.41 -14.90 -8.23
C MET A 178 -9.46 -15.98 -8.03
N ALA A 179 -9.83 -16.64 -9.13
CA ALA A 179 -10.72 -17.79 -9.14
C ALA A 179 -10.28 -18.78 -10.23
N PHE A 180 -10.53 -20.06 -10.01
CA PHE A 180 -10.26 -21.13 -10.97
C PHE A 180 -11.53 -21.60 -11.65
N LYS A 181 -11.39 -22.05 -12.90
CA LYS A 181 -12.38 -22.93 -13.51
C LYS A 181 -12.44 -24.24 -12.72
N HIS A 182 -13.63 -24.80 -12.63
CA HIS A 182 -13.87 -26.08 -11.98
C HIS A 182 -13.28 -27.22 -12.81
N ASP A 183 -13.49 -27.19 -14.13
CA ASP A 183 -13.21 -28.25 -15.10
C ASP A 183 -11.75 -28.34 -15.59
N SER A 184 -10.90 -27.35 -15.26
CA SER A 184 -9.58 -27.21 -15.87
C SER A 184 -8.57 -26.52 -14.97
N ASP A 185 -7.28 -26.72 -15.25
CA ASP A 185 -6.16 -26.08 -14.53
C ASP A 185 -5.92 -24.63 -14.99
N LYS A 186 -7.00 -23.88 -15.18
CA LYS A 186 -7.00 -22.49 -15.63
C LYS A 186 -7.75 -21.63 -14.64
N GLY A 187 -7.20 -20.46 -14.34
CA GLY A 187 -7.81 -19.48 -13.48
C GLY A 187 -7.64 -18.07 -14.02
N TYR A 188 -8.12 -17.11 -13.23
CA TYR A 188 -8.15 -15.71 -13.60
C TYR A 188 -7.70 -14.87 -12.41
N VAL A 189 -6.81 -13.91 -12.65
CA VAL A 189 -6.31 -12.98 -11.64
C VAL A 189 -6.80 -11.58 -12.00
N VAL A 190 -7.44 -10.93 -11.04
CA VAL A 190 -7.88 -9.54 -11.11
C VAL A 190 -6.71 -8.62 -10.78
N SER A 191 -6.45 -7.64 -11.64
CA SER A 191 -5.52 -6.54 -11.39
C SER A 191 -6.31 -5.27 -11.07
N ALA A 192 -6.32 -4.91 -9.78
CA ALA A 192 -7.18 -3.84 -9.27
C ALA A 192 -6.76 -2.46 -9.81
N ALA A 193 -5.47 -2.16 -9.86
CA ALA A 193 -5.02 -0.84 -10.31
C ALA A 193 -5.14 -0.66 -11.84
N SER A 194 -4.99 -1.76 -12.60
CA SER A 194 -4.97 -1.72 -14.06
C SER A 194 -6.33 -1.97 -14.72
N ASN A 195 -7.40 -2.20 -13.94
CA ASN A 195 -8.77 -2.43 -14.42
C ASN A 195 -8.86 -3.56 -15.46
N ILE A 196 -8.19 -4.68 -15.19
CA ILE A 196 -8.15 -5.85 -16.07
C ILE A 196 -8.23 -7.15 -15.27
N VAL A 197 -8.65 -8.21 -15.95
CA VAL A 197 -8.42 -9.60 -15.57
C VAL A 197 -7.43 -10.23 -16.54
N VAL A 198 -6.50 -11.02 -16.03
CA VAL A 198 -5.61 -11.87 -16.82
C VAL A 198 -5.88 -13.34 -16.54
N LYS A 199 -5.64 -14.19 -17.54
CA LYS A 199 -5.81 -15.63 -17.42
C LYS A 199 -4.49 -16.28 -17.00
N VAL A 200 -4.55 -17.24 -16.09
CA VAL A 200 -3.41 -18.05 -15.65
C VAL A 200 -3.67 -19.54 -15.88
N GLY A 201 -2.63 -20.28 -16.26
CA GLY A 201 -2.62 -21.74 -16.22
C GLY A 201 -1.78 -22.21 -15.05
N VAL A 202 -2.10 -23.39 -14.50
CA VAL A 202 -1.32 -23.99 -13.41
C VAL A 202 -0.94 -25.43 -13.75
N ASN A 203 0.24 -25.87 -13.30
CA ASN A 203 0.63 -27.26 -13.41
C ASN A 203 0.08 -28.04 -12.20
N PRO A 204 -0.80 -29.05 -12.37
CA PRO A 204 -1.41 -29.75 -11.24
C PRO A 204 -0.44 -30.61 -10.44
N SER A 205 0.73 -30.96 -10.98
CA SER A 205 1.75 -31.76 -10.29
C SER A 205 2.72 -30.90 -9.47
N THR A 206 3.05 -29.70 -9.95
CA THR A 206 4.06 -28.84 -9.30
C THR A 206 3.48 -27.58 -8.66
N GLY A 207 2.26 -27.19 -9.03
CA GLY A 207 1.64 -25.93 -8.66
C GLY A 207 2.16 -24.72 -9.45
N ALA A 208 3.08 -24.92 -10.40
CA ALA A 208 3.71 -23.82 -11.14
C ALA A 208 2.68 -23.02 -11.96
N PRO A 209 2.50 -21.71 -11.72
CA PRO A 209 1.58 -20.88 -12.47
C PRO A 209 2.27 -20.22 -13.68
N VAL A 210 1.49 -19.88 -14.70
CA VAL A 210 1.93 -19.10 -15.85
C VAL A 210 0.82 -18.17 -16.33
N VAL A 211 1.15 -16.92 -16.65
CA VAL A 211 0.20 -15.99 -17.30
C VAL A 211 0.04 -16.40 -18.76
N LEU A 212 -1.20 -16.61 -19.19
CA LEU A 212 -1.52 -17.07 -20.53
C LEU A 212 -1.57 -15.90 -21.54
N LYS A 213 -1.16 -16.22 -22.77
CA LYS A 213 -1.13 -15.30 -23.91
C LYS A 213 -2.51 -15.16 -24.56
N ASP A 214 -2.68 -14.13 -25.38
CA ASP A 214 -3.85 -13.99 -26.25
C ASP A 214 -3.86 -15.14 -27.27
N PRO A 215 -4.92 -15.96 -27.32
CA PRO A 215 -5.02 -17.07 -28.27
C PRO A 215 -5.05 -16.62 -29.73
N LEU A 216 -5.37 -15.36 -30.01
CA LEU A 216 -5.32 -14.77 -31.36
C LEU A 216 -4.04 -13.99 -31.63
N ASP A 217 -3.21 -13.76 -30.60
CA ASP A 217 -1.94 -13.03 -30.71
C ASP A 217 -0.94 -13.50 -29.64
N ALA A 218 -0.10 -14.47 -29.99
CA ALA A 218 0.90 -15.05 -29.10
C ALA A 218 2.03 -14.09 -28.69
N THR A 219 2.02 -12.84 -29.18
CA THR A 219 2.99 -11.81 -28.77
C THR A 219 2.57 -11.03 -27.52
N ARG A 220 1.32 -11.21 -27.05
CA ARG A 220 0.78 -10.45 -25.92
C ARG A 220 0.01 -11.29 -24.92
N VAL A 221 -0.16 -10.76 -23.72
CA VAL A 221 -1.07 -11.28 -22.69
C VAL A 221 -2.51 -10.92 -23.06
N LEU A 222 -3.45 -11.86 -22.87
CA LEU A 222 -4.87 -11.51 -22.95
C LEU A 222 -5.26 -10.69 -21.72
N GLN A 223 -5.70 -9.46 -21.95
CA GLN A 223 -6.20 -8.59 -20.90
C GLN A 223 -7.69 -8.34 -21.13
N ILE A 224 -8.52 -8.81 -20.21
CA ILE A 224 -9.96 -8.67 -20.27
C ILE A 224 -10.31 -7.40 -19.48
N PRO A 225 -10.84 -6.34 -20.12
CA PRO A 225 -11.13 -5.09 -19.42
C PRO A 225 -12.26 -5.25 -18.41
N THR A 226 -12.21 -4.49 -17.33
CA THR A 226 -13.25 -4.45 -16.30
C THR A 226 -13.72 -3.02 -16.05
N GLY A 227 -14.62 -2.83 -15.09
CA GLY A 227 -14.84 -1.53 -14.46
C GLY A 227 -13.66 -1.10 -13.58
N SER A 228 -13.83 0.02 -12.87
CA SER A 228 -12.78 0.65 -12.07
C SER A 228 -12.54 -0.08 -10.75
N ASN A 229 -11.26 -0.36 -10.48
CA ASN A 229 -10.74 -1.01 -9.29
C ASN A 229 -11.46 -2.32 -8.95
N PRO A 230 -11.35 -3.36 -9.81
CA PRO A 230 -11.93 -4.67 -9.54
C PRO A 230 -11.27 -5.34 -8.32
N ARG A 231 -12.06 -5.97 -7.45
CA ARG A 231 -11.60 -6.54 -6.17
C ARG A 231 -12.12 -7.95 -5.85
N GLY A 232 -12.96 -8.50 -6.70
CA GLY A 232 -13.50 -9.85 -6.52
C GLY A 232 -13.79 -10.49 -7.86
N ILE A 233 -13.66 -11.82 -7.92
CA ILE A 233 -14.02 -12.62 -9.07
C ILE A 233 -14.59 -13.95 -8.60
N VAL A 234 -15.66 -14.39 -9.24
CA VAL A 234 -16.21 -15.75 -9.09
C VAL A 234 -16.50 -16.33 -10.47
N ILE A 235 -16.41 -17.64 -10.59
CA ILE A 235 -16.78 -18.39 -11.79
C ILE A 235 -18.02 -19.22 -11.45
N ASN A 236 -18.98 -19.30 -12.37
CA ASN A 236 -20.17 -20.11 -12.15
C ASN A 236 -19.87 -21.60 -12.31
N GLU A 237 -20.78 -22.43 -11.78
CA GLU A 237 -20.61 -23.89 -11.68
C GLU A 237 -20.30 -24.59 -13.01
N ASP A 238 -20.92 -24.13 -14.11
CA ASP A 238 -20.75 -24.70 -15.44
C ASP A 238 -19.57 -24.11 -16.23
N ASP A 239 -18.75 -23.27 -15.57
CA ASP A 239 -17.57 -22.62 -16.13
C ASP A 239 -17.83 -21.80 -17.41
N THR A 240 -19.06 -21.30 -17.60
CA THR A 240 -19.45 -20.50 -18.77
C THR A 240 -19.24 -19.00 -18.57
N ARG A 241 -19.20 -18.52 -17.33
CA ARG A 241 -19.11 -17.09 -17.00
C ARG A 241 -18.24 -16.81 -15.78
N ALA A 242 -17.49 -15.71 -15.84
CA ALA A 242 -16.92 -15.08 -14.66
C ALA A 242 -17.63 -13.76 -14.34
N TYR A 243 -17.76 -13.46 -13.05
CA TYR A 243 -18.36 -12.23 -12.54
C TYR A 243 -17.32 -11.47 -11.72
N VAL A 244 -17.00 -10.25 -12.14
CA VAL A 244 -15.97 -9.42 -11.52
C VAL A 244 -16.61 -8.24 -10.82
N MET A 245 -16.40 -8.12 -9.50
CA MET A 245 -16.89 -7.01 -8.70
C MET A 245 -15.97 -5.80 -8.86
N ASN A 246 -16.47 -4.74 -9.50
CA ASN A 246 -15.76 -3.48 -9.67
C ASN A 246 -16.10 -2.53 -8.53
N TYR A 247 -15.18 -2.44 -7.56
CA TYR A 247 -15.44 -1.77 -6.29
C TYR A 247 -15.67 -0.27 -6.46
N VAL A 248 -14.87 0.39 -7.29
CA VAL A 248 -15.00 1.84 -7.50
C VAL A 248 -16.15 2.13 -8.46
N SER A 249 -16.24 1.50 -9.63
CA SER A 249 -17.33 1.83 -10.57
C SER A 249 -18.72 1.33 -10.14
N ARG A 250 -18.85 0.66 -8.98
CA ARG A 250 -20.11 0.16 -8.39
C ARG A 250 -20.93 -0.69 -9.38
N ASN A 251 -20.24 -1.57 -10.10
CA ASN A 251 -20.86 -2.48 -11.08
C ASN A 251 -20.13 -3.84 -11.14
N VAL A 252 -20.72 -4.78 -11.85
CA VAL A 252 -20.20 -6.14 -12.06
C VAL A 252 -19.93 -6.35 -13.54
N THR A 253 -18.70 -6.72 -13.89
CA THR A 253 -18.35 -7.15 -15.26
C THR A 253 -18.64 -8.64 -15.41
N VAL A 254 -19.37 -9.02 -16.46
CA VAL A 254 -19.66 -10.42 -16.80
C VAL A 254 -18.81 -10.81 -18.00
N ILE A 255 -17.96 -11.82 -17.84
CA ILE A 255 -17.03 -12.32 -18.84
C ILE A 255 -17.54 -13.67 -19.37
N ASP A 256 -17.57 -13.83 -20.69
CA ASP A 256 -17.81 -15.12 -21.34
C ASP A 256 -16.54 -15.98 -21.32
N LEU A 257 -16.68 -17.22 -20.84
CA LEU A 257 -15.61 -18.21 -20.73
C LEU A 257 -15.76 -19.39 -21.71
N LEU A 258 -16.78 -19.37 -22.57
CA LEU A 258 -17.03 -20.43 -23.57
C LEU A 258 -16.13 -20.31 -24.80
N THR A 259 -15.70 -19.09 -25.12
CA THR A 259 -14.87 -18.82 -26.29
C THR A 259 -13.38 -18.94 -25.95
N PRO A 260 -12.52 -19.35 -26.90
CA PRO A 260 -11.08 -19.44 -26.65
C PRO A 260 -10.43 -18.13 -26.20
N ARG A 261 -10.97 -16.99 -26.68
CA ARG A 261 -10.58 -15.63 -26.32
C ARG A 261 -11.69 -14.98 -25.51
N GLU A 262 -11.54 -14.94 -24.20
CA GLU A 262 -12.56 -14.43 -23.29
C GLU A 262 -12.86 -12.95 -23.54
N THR A 263 -14.13 -12.57 -23.41
CA THR A 263 -14.61 -11.20 -23.63
C THR A 263 -15.69 -10.82 -22.64
N VAL A 264 -15.85 -9.51 -22.43
CA VAL A 264 -16.95 -8.97 -21.64
C VAL A 264 -18.24 -9.05 -22.45
N ILE A 265 -19.27 -9.65 -21.87
CA ILE A 265 -20.61 -9.78 -22.48
C ILE A 265 -21.65 -8.89 -21.81
N ALA A 266 -21.41 -8.45 -20.57
CA ALA A 266 -22.28 -7.50 -19.89
C ALA A 266 -21.53 -6.71 -18.81
N THR A 267 -22.08 -5.54 -18.47
CA THR A 267 -21.74 -4.80 -17.24
C THR A 267 -23.04 -4.44 -16.54
N VAL A 268 -23.18 -4.87 -15.29
CA VAL A 268 -24.42 -4.74 -14.51
C VAL A 268 -24.18 -3.78 -13.35
N GLN A 269 -24.93 -2.68 -13.28
CA GLN A 269 -24.80 -1.74 -12.17
C GLN A 269 -25.26 -2.41 -10.86
N SER A 270 -24.43 -2.34 -9.81
CA SER A 270 -24.77 -2.90 -8.50
C SER A 270 -25.26 -1.85 -7.51
N ALA A 271 -24.80 -0.60 -7.64
CA ALA A 271 -25.29 0.54 -6.85
C ALA A 271 -25.11 1.86 -7.60
N SER A 272 -25.94 2.87 -7.32
CA SER A 272 -25.80 4.20 -7.93
C SER A 272 -24.45 4.85 -7.62
N LEU A 273 -23.89 5.57 -8.59
CA LEU A 273 -22.78 6.49 -8.36
C LEU A 273 -23.28 7.77 -7.69
N PRO A 274 -22.41 8.56 -7.03
CA PRO A 274 -22.79 9.86 -6.49
C PRO A 274 -23.32 10.81 -7.57
N LEU A 275 -24.14 11.78 -7.17
CA LEU A 275 -24.68 12.78 -8.09
C LEU A 275 -23.57 13.71 -8.58
N SER A 276 -23.52 13.92 -9.90
CA SER A 276 -22.48 14.75 -10.54
C SER A 276 -22.43 16.15 -9.94
N GLY A 277 -21.21 16.65 -9.70
CA GLY A 277 -20.94 17.99 -9.17
C GLY A 277 -21.12 18.14 -7.66
N THR A 278 -21.48 17.08 -6.94
CA THR A 278 -21.49 17.07 -5.47
C THR A 278 -20.10 16.80 -4.89
N LEU A 279 -19.91 17.09 -3.59
CA LEU A 279 -18.69 16.70 -2.88
C LEU A 279 -18.47 15.18 -2.90
N GLU A 280 -19.53 14.38 -2.80
CA GLU A 280 -19.41 12.92 -2.84
C GLU A 280 -18.91 12.44 -4.22
N ASP A 281 -19.34 13.07 -5.32
CA ASP A 281 -18.80 12.80 -6.67
C ASP A 281 -17.33 13.17 -6.79
N LYS A 282 -16.93 14.34 -6.26
CA LYS A 282 -15.52 14.75 -6.21
C LYS A 282 -14.65 13.77 -5.41
N ILE A 283 -15.10 13.34 -4.23
CA ILE A 283 -14.44 12.30 -3.42
C ILE A 283 -14.35 10.98 -4.18
N HIS A 284 -15.41 10.63 -4.93
CA HIS A 284 -15.45 9.40 -5.70
C HIS A 284 -14.48 9.39 -6.88
N ILE A 285 -14.37 10.51 -7.60
CA ILE A 285 -13.35 10.74 -8.64
C ILE A 285 -11.95 10.63 -8.04
N GLY A 286 -11.73 11.24 -6.87
CA GLY A 286 -10.45 11.12 -6.15
C GLY A 286 -10.11 9.68 -5.84
N ARG A 287 -11.08 8.91 -5.31
CA ARG A 287 -10.91 7.48 -5.05
C ARG A 287 -10.58 6.69 -6.32
N GLU A 288 -11.19 7.02 -7.45
CA GLU A 288 -10.89 6.39 -8.74
C GLU A 288 -9.44 6.62 -9.14
N LEU A 289 -8.98 7.87 -9.11
CA LEU A 289 -7.61 8.25 -9.46
C LEU A 289 -6.58 7.67 -8.49
N TYR A 290 -6.89 7.68 -7.20
CA TYR A 290 -6.02 7.15 -6.16
C TYR A 290 -5.75 5.64 -6.31
N ASN A 291 -6.74 4.89 -6.81
CA ASN A 291 -6.69 3.44 -6.92
C ASN A 291 -6.27 2.93 -8.31
N THR A 292 -6.01 3.80 -9.29
CA THR A 292 -5.68 3.39 -10.66
C THR A 292 -4.22 3.63 -11.00
N SER A 293 -3.64 2.70 -11.76
CA SER A 293 -2.31 2.86 -12.34
C SER A 293 -2.34 3.51 -13.72
N ILE A 294 -3.52 3.64 -14.34
CA ILE A 294 -3.66 4.12 -15.71
C ILE A 294 -4.18 5.55 -15.69
N GLY A 295 -5.30 5.76 -14.98
CA GLY A 295 -6.09 7.00 -15.04
C GLY A 295 -6.77 7.17 -16.40
N VAL A 296 -8.08 7.45 -16.39
CA VAL A 296 -8.84 7.80 -17.60
C VAL A 296 -9.37 9.21 -17.43
N PHE A 297 -8.76 10.14 -18.14
CA PHE A 297 -9.06 11.57 -18.04
C PHE A 297 -9.90 12.03 -19.21
N ASP A 298 -10.60 13.14 -18.99
CA ASP A 298 -11.38 13.82 -20.01
C ASP A 298 -10.51 14.09 -21.25
N PRO A 299 -11.07 13.98 -22.46
CA PRO A 299 -10.34 14.29 -23.67
C PRO A 299 -10.00 15.78 -23.72
N ALA A 300 -8.88 16.10 -24.37
CA ALA A 300 -8.45 17.49 -24.54
C ALA A 300 -9.45 18.36 -25.32
N THR A 301 -10.20 17.72 -26.21
CA THR A 301 -11.29 18.34 -26.97
C THR A 301 -12.59 17.59 -26.70
N PRO A 302 -13.74 18.27 -26.62
CA PRO A 302 -15.03 17.60 -26.44
C PRO A 302 -15.26 16.50 -27.49
N GLY A 303 -15.56 15.28 -27.03
CA GLY A 303 -15.78 14.11 -27.90
C GLY A 303 -14.50 13.42 -28.40
N GLY A 304 -13.32 13.88 -28.01
CA GLY A 304 -12.04 13.23 -28.32
C GLY A 304 -11.82 11.92 -27.56
N THR A 305 -10.67 11.28 -27.82
CA THR A 305 -10.26 10.07 -27.07
C THR A 305 -9.80 10.45 -25.66
N PRO A 306 -10.20 9.68 -24.62
CA PRO A 306 -9.71 9.91 -23.26
C PRO A 306 -8.18 9.91 -23.17
N ILE A 307 -7.64 10.78 -22.33
CA ILE A 307 -6.20 10.79 -22.03
C ILE A 307 -5.92 9.66 -21.02
N THR A 308 -4.86 8.88 -21.23
CA THR A 308 -4.46 7.77 -20.35
C THR A 308 -2.95 7.74 -20.16
N GLY A 309 -2.45 6.92 -19.23
CA GLY A 309 -1.01 6.73 -19.02
C GLY A 309 -0.34 7.88 -18.25
N ARG A 310 -1.14 8.67 -17.52
CA ARG A 310 -0.66 9.84 -16.77
C ARG A 310 -0.28 9.50 -15.33
N MET A 311 -0.96 8.52 -14.74
CA MET A 311 -0.72 8.06 -13.37
C MET A 311 0.57 7.24 -13.22
N SER A 312 0.91 6.43 -14.23
CA SER A 312 2.15 5.66 -14.25
C SER A 312 2.54 5.23 -15.65
N ASN A 313 3.83 4.91 -15.84
CA ASN A 313 4.31 4.37 -17.09
C ASN A 313 3.75 2.96 -17.33
N ASN A 314 2.98 2.77 -18.40
CA ASN A 314 2.39 1.47 -18.77
C ASN A 314 1.56 0.81 -17.64
N GLY A 315 1.00 1.59 -16.71
CA GLY A 315 0.16 1.06 -15.65
C GLY A 315 0.89 0.36 -14.51
N TRP A 316 2.17 0.62 -14.26
CA TRP A 316 2.95 -0.08 -13.22
C TRP A 316 2.59 0.26 -11.77
N GLY A 317 2.24 1.52 -11.46
CA GLY A 317 2.10 1.98 -10.07
C GLY A 317 0.81 2.76 -9.83
N ALA A 318 0.28 2.70 -8.61
CA ALA A 318 -0.86 3.47 -8.14
C ALA A 318 -0.61 3.93 -6.69
N CYS A 319 -1.26 5.02 -6.23
CA CYS A 319 -1.11 5.48 -4.84
C CYS A 319 -1.47 4.36 -3.85
N SER A 320 -2.55 3.63 -4.14
CA SER A 320 -2.99 2.47 -3.37
C SER A 320 -2.00 1.31 -3.28
N ALA A 321 -0.95 1.28 -4.13
CA ALA A 321 0.08 0.24 -4.08
C ALA A 321 1.02 0.39 -2.89
N CYS A 322 1.26 1.61 -2.42
CA CYS A 322 1.95 1.85 -1.15
C CYS A 322 0.97 2.20 -0.03
N HIS A 323 -0.17 2.80 -0.37
CA HIS A 323 -1.17 3.26 0.59
C HIS A 323 -2.51 2.53 0.42
N PRO A 324 -2.58 1.22 0.71
CA PRO A 324 -3.82 0.47 0.57
C PRO A 324 -4.92 1.11 1.42
N PHE A 325 -6.06 1.41 0.79
CA PHE A 325 -7.21 2.09 1.41
C PHE A 325 -6.94 3.52 1.93
N GLY A 326 -5.85 4.16 1.51
CA GLY A 326 -5.43 5.44 2.10
C GLY A 326 -4.61 5.28 3.38
N LEU A 327 -4.26 4.06 3.75
CA LEU A 327 -3.52 3.73 4.96
C LEU A 327 -2.06 3.42 4.63
N SER A 328 -1.40 2.57 5.42
CA SER A 328 0.00 2.19 5.23
C SER A 328 0.10 0.73 4.77
N ASP A 329 0.99 0.45 3.81
CA ASP A 329 1.44 -0.91 3.48
C ASP A 329 2.45 -1.48 4.49
N ASN A 330 2.81 -0.69 5.50
CA ASN A 330 3.79 -0.99 6.53
C ASN A 330 5.21 -1.27 5.98
N VAL A 331 5.55 -0.78 4.80
CA VAL A 331 6.87 -0.95 4.17
C VAL A 331 7.77 0.26 4.46
N VAL A 332 9.06 0.01 4.71
CA VAL A 332 10.10 1.04 4.71
C VAL A 332 10.74 1.11 3.33
N TRP A 333 10.49 2.18 2.60
CA TRP A 333 11.01 2.44 1.27
C TRP A 333 12.29 3.26 1.33
N ILE A 334 13.33 2.89 0.57
CA ILE A 334 14.53 3.72 0.44
C ILE A 334 14.31 4.78 -0.64
N PHE A 335 13.81 5.96 -0.23
CA PHE A 335 13.53 7.09 -1.13
C PHE A 335 14.73 8.04 -1.27
N ALA A 336 14.56 9.11 -2.05
CA ALA A 336 15.53 10.19 -2.22
C ALA A 336 15.84 10.96 -0.91
N THR A 337 15.02 10.81 0.12
CA THR A 337 15.25 11.41 1.44
C THR A 337 15.87 10.45 2.45
N GLY A 338 15.87 9.14 2.18
CA GLY A 338 16.32 8.10 3.11
C GLY A 338 15.28 6.99 3.27
N PRO A 339 15.46 6.08 4.24
CA PRO A 339 14.47 5.06 4.57
C PRO A 339 13.21 5.70 5.16
N ARG A 340 12.06 5.49 4.53
CA ARG A 340 10.78 6.05 4.97
C ARG A 340 9.71 4.97 4.98
N ARG A 341 9.22 4.68 6.17
CA ARG A 341 8.00 3.91 6.37
C ARG A 341 6.83 4.66 5.74
N THR A 342 5.99 3.97 4.98
CA THR A 342 4.74 4.56 4.50
C THR A 342 3.90 5.11 5.66
N ILE A 343 3.46 6.37 5.55
CA ILE A 343 2.60 7.04 6.53
C ILE A 343 1.14 6.82 6.11
N PRO A 344 0.22 6.49 7.05
CA PRO A 344 -1.19 6.41 6.73
C PRO A 344 -1.81 7.82 6.58
N GLN A 345 -2.54 8.03 5.48
CA GLN A 345 -3.01 9.36 5.07
C GLN A 345 -4.31 9.80 5.74
N HIS A 346 -4.97 8.92 6.50
CA HIS A 346 -6.07 9.36 7.39
C HIS A 346 -5.62 10.37 8.45
N THR A 347 -4.31 10.54 8.61
CA THR A 347 -3.68 11.47 9.56
C THR A 347 -3.27 12.80 8.95
N ASP A 348 -3.43 12.98 7.62
CA ASP A 348 -2.90 14.15 6.93
C ASP A 348 -3.69 15.41 7.26
N PHE A 349 -5.02 15.28 7.38
CA PHE A 349 -5.94 16.35 7.74
C PHE A 349 -6.61 16.12 9.11
N ASP A 350 -6.87 17.19 9.84
CA ASP A 350 -7.61 17.14 11.10
C ASP A 350 -9.06 16.69 10.86
N GLN A 351 -9.40 15.48 11.31
CA GLN A 351 -10.71 14.91 11.07
C GLN A 351 -11.86 15.61 11.83
N THR A 352 -11.52 16.38 12.87
CA THR A 352 -12.47 17.12 13.71
C THR A 352 -12.79 18.51 13.15
N ASP A 353 -11.95 19.04 12.26
CA ASP A 353 -12.24 20.24 11.49
C ASP A 353 -13.27 19.90 10.38
N PRO A 354 -14.49 20.50 10.41
CA PRO A 354 -15.49 20.28 9.36
C PRO A 354 -15.02 20.69 7.95
N LEU A 355 -14.08 21.65 7.86
CA LEU A 355 -13.53 22.13 6.60
C LEU A 355 -12.31 21.30 6.13
N ARG A 356 -11.74 20.46 7.00
CA ARG A 356 -10.49 19.70 6.73
C ARG A 356 -9.37 20.60 6.17
N GLY A 357 -9.26 21.82 6.71
CA GLY A 357 -8.28 22.83 6.28
C GLY A 357 -6.96 22.74 7.06
N ILE A 358 -6.96 22.10 8.23
CA ILE A 358 -5.74 21.89 9.02
C ILE A 358 -5.04 20.62 8.53
N GLN A 359 -3.84 20.80 7.97
CA GLN A 359 -2.99 19.71 7.45
C GLN A 359 -1.69 19.63 8.24
N ARG A 360 -1.14 18.41 8.41
CA ARG A 360 0.24 18.22 8.88
C ARG A 360 1.25 18.53 7.78
N ALA A 361 2.51 18.74 8.16
CA ALA A 361 3.58 18.64 7.17
C ALA A 361 3.71 17.20 6.68
N LEU A 362 3.92 17.03 5.38
CA LEU A 362 3.83 15.75 4.71
C LEU A 362 5.22 15.09 4.61
N ASN A 363 5.23 13.76 4.61
CA ASN A 363 6.42 12.91 4.72
C ASN A 363 7.12 13.02 6.10
N TRP A 364 7.96 12.05 6.47
CA TRP A 364 8.72 12.10 7.73
C TRP A 364 9.70 13.26 7.79
N SER A 365 10.20 13.69 6.63
CA SER A 365 11.20 14.75 6.52
C SER A 365 10.60 16.14 6.35
N ALA A 366 9.26 16.29 6.39
CA ALA A 366 8.57 17.56 6.14
C ALA A 366 9.02 18.23 4.83
N ILE A 367 9.04 17.46 3.74
CA ILE A 367 9.56 17.88 2.44
C ILE A 367 8.48 18.34 1.47
N PHE A 368 7.20 18.28 1.88
CA PHE A 368 6.02 18.67 1.11
C PHE A 368 5.06 19.44 2.04
N ASP A 369 4.45 20.50 1.51
CA ASP A 369 3.45 21.33 2.20
C ASP A 369 2.03 21.13 1.66
N GLU A 370 1.88 20.41 0.54
CA GLU A 370 0.59 20.13 -0.09
C GLU A 370 0.51 18.72 -0.67
N GLU A 371 -0.67 18.10 -0.65
CA GLU A 371 -0.86 16.76 -1.25
C GLU A 371 -0.52 16.76 -2.75
N GLU A 372 -0.75 17.89 -3.40
CA GLU A 372 -0.44 18.12 -4.81
C GLU A 372 1.06 17.98 -5.13
N ASP A 373 1.96 18.08 -4.14
CA ASP A 373 3.40 17.83 -4.32
C ASP A 373 3.72 16.38 -4.68
N PHE A 374 2.84 15.44 -4.31
CA PHE A 374 2.99 14.03 -4.69
C PHE A 374 2.83 13.79 -6.20
N GLU A 375 2.55 14.84 -7.00
CA GLU A 375 2.79 14.87 -8.44
C GLU A 375 4.24 14.45 -8.77
N LEU A 376 5.20 14.78 -7.91
CA LEU A 376 6.60 14.35 -8.03
C LEU A 376 6.74 12.83 -7.90
N ASN A 377 5.89 12.16 -7.11
CA ASN A 377 5.88 10.70 -7.01
C ASN A 377 5.21 10.04 -8.22
N ILE A 378 4.13 10.63 -8.76
CA ILE A 378 3.54 10.18 -10.03
C ILE A 378 4.61 10.16 -11.12
N ARG A 379 5.41 11.23 -11.21
CA ARG A 379 6.44 11.40 -12.24
C ARG A 379 7.71 10.58 -11.96
N GLY A 380 8.28 10.73 -10.78
CA GLY A 380 9.59 10.18 -10.43
C GLY A 380 9.58 8.72 -9.95
N VAL A 381 8.49 8.28 -9.30
CA VAL A 381 8.38 6.92 -8.75
C VAL A 381 7.58 6.02 -9.68
N SER A 382 6.39 6.46 -10.11
CA SER A 382 5.51 5.67 -10.98
C SER A 382 5.85 5.81 -12.48
N GLY A 383 6.72 6.75 -12.84
CA GLY A 383 7.11 7.02 -14.23
C GLY A 383 6.00 7.63 -15.09
N GLY A 384 4.92 8.13 -14.48
CA GLY A 384 3.83 8.80 -15.17
C GLY A 384 4.22 10.17 -15.68
N GLN A 385 3.38 10.77 -16.52
CA GLN A 385 3.58 12.15 -16.99
C GLN A 385 3.00 13.20 -16.04
N GLY A 386 2.27 12.79 -15.00
CA GLY A 386 1.68 13.70 -14.04
C GLY A 386 0.34 14.31 -14.51
N LEU A 387 -0.33 14.99 -13.60
CA LEU A 387 -1.68 15.53 -13.74
C LEU A 387 -1.69 17.05 -13.92
N ILE A 388 -0.63 17.74 -13.50
CA ILE A 388 -0.50 19.19 -13.64
C ILE A 388 -0.03 19.51 -15.06
N VAL A 389 -0.77 20.37 -15.75
CA VAL A 389 -0.59 20.66 -17.18
C VAL A 389 -0.53 22.16 -17.47
N LEU A 390 0.03 22.51 -18.62
CA LEU A 390 0.00 23.87 -19.14
C LEU A 390 -1.42 24.27 -19.58
N ALA A 391 -1.57 25.52 -20.01
CA ALA A 391 -2.86 26.09 -20.44
C ALA A 391 -3.53 25.36 -21.63
N ASP A 392 -2.78 24.54 -22.38
CA ASP A 392 -3.33 23.70 -23.45
C ASP A 392 -4.12 22.48 -22.92
N GLY A 393 -4.09 22.23 -21.62
CA GLY A 393 -4.84 21.17 -20.97
C GLY A 393 -4.25 19.76 -21.14
N ILE A 394 -3.08 19.61 -21.75
CA ILE A 394 -2.46 18.29 -22.00
C ILE A 394 -0.98 18.27 -21.66
N THR A 395 -0.21 19.28 -22.07
CA THR A 395 1.24 19.27 -21.94
C THR A 395 1.62 19.30 -20.46
N PRO A 396 2.37 18.32 -19.93
CA PRO A 396 2.81 18.34 -18.54
C PRO A 396 3.54 19.63 -18.20
N ASP A 397 3.16 20.27 -17.09
CA ASP A 397 3.83 21.48 -16.65
C ASP A 397 5.23 21.12 -16.11
N PRO A 398 6.33 21.70 -16.62
CA PRO A 398 7.68 21.39 -16.15
C PRO A 398 8.01 22.00 -14.79
N ASN A 399 7.21 22.96 -14.29
CA ASN A 399 7.52 23.72 -13.07
C ASN A 399 6.87 23.13 -11.82
N VAL A 400 6.77 21.80 -11.71
CA VAL A 400 6.29 21.10 -10.50
C VAL A 400 7.45 20.99 -9.51
N ASN A 401 7.30 21.62 -8.35
CA ASN A 401 8.31 21.65 -7.29
C ASN A 401 7.61 21.56 -5.93
N ALA A 402 8.31 21.00 -4.94
CA ALA A 402 7.78 20.72 -3.60
C ALA A 402 7.44 21.95 -2.73
N PHE A 403 7.90 23.15 -3.10
CA PHE A 403 7.68 24.36 -2.30
C PHE A 403 7.71 25.58 -3.22
N THR A 404 8.90 25.98 -3.66
CA THR A 404 9.11 27.21 -4.44
C THR A 404 9.51 26.88 -5.87
N PRO A 405 9.20 27.74 -6.87
CA PRO A 405 8.63 29.08 -6.72
C PRO A 405 7.09 29.15 -6.68
N LEU A 406 6.40 28.04 -6.92
CA LEU A 406 4.94 28.00 -7.08
C LEU A 406 4.38 26.82 -6.31
N ALA A 407 3.24 27.04 -5.64
CA ALA A 407 2.40 25.95 -5.16
C ALA A 407 1.88 25.11 -6.34
N ASN A 408 1.76 23.81 -6.14
CA ASN A 408 1.17 22.84 -7.07
C ASN A 408 -0.36 22.85 -7.06
N GLY A 409 -0.97 23.21 -5.93
CA GLY A 409 -2.39 23.41 -5.76
C GLY A 409 -2.91 24.59 -6.58
N ASN A 410 -4.18 24.52 -6.97
CA ASN A 410 -4.87 25.52 -7.81
C ASN A 410 -4.25 25.73 -9.21
N ARG A 411 -3.38 24.83 -9.67
CA ARG A 411 -2.84 24.87 -11.03
C ARG A 411 -3.78 24.23 -12.04
N ASN A 412 -3.49 24.50 -13.32
CA ASN A 412 -4.11 23.79 -14.42
C ASN A 412 -3.79 22.29 -14.32
N GLN A 413 -4.81 21.47 -14.45
CA GLN A 413 -4.73 20.04 -14.22
C GLN A 413 -5.64 19.30 -15.19
N LEU A 414 -5.30 18.05 -15.45
CA LEU A 414 -6.21 17.13 -16.10
C LEU A 414 -7.52 16.99 -15.31
N LYS A 415 -8.57 16.60 -16.00
CA LYS A 415 -9.90 16.48 -15.41
C LYS A 415 -10.46 15.08 -15.59
N VAL A 416 -11.35 14.70 -14.68
CA VAL A 416 -12.19 13.52 -14.79
C VAL A 416 -13.62 13.98 -14.56
N ARG A 417 -14.49 13.80 -15.56
CA ARG A 417 -15.89 14.24 -15.49
C ARG A 417 -16.02 15.73 -15.14
N GLY A 418 -15.11 16.55 -15.67
CA GLY A 418 -15.05 18.00 -15.46
C GLY A 418 -14.39 18.45 -14.16
N VAL A 419 -14.02 17.53 -13.26
CA VAL A 419 -13.39 17.83 -11.97
C VAL A 419 -11.88 17.75 -12.08
N GLY A 420 -11.16 18.73 -11.53
CA GLY A 420 -9.70 18.70 -11.47
C GLY A 420 -9.17 17.44 -10.77
N ALA A 421 -8.21 16.76 -11.38
CA ALA A 421 -7.71 15.48 -10.91
C ALA A 421 -7.05 15.54 -9.51
N TRP A 422 -6.14 16.48 -9.27
CA TRP A 422 -5.54 16.71 -7.94
C TRP A 422 -6.56 17.22 -6.93
N ASP A 423 -7.45 18.13 -7.34
CA ASP A 423 -8.53 18.59 -6.48
C ASP A 423 -9.38 17.42 -5.96
N ALA A 424 -9.63 16.44 -6.84
CA ALA A 424 -10.39 15.25 -6.50
C ALA A 424 -9.60 14.29 -5.59
N ILE A 425 -8.33 14.01 -5.90
CA ILE A 425 -7.44 13.17 -5.08
C ILE A 425 -7.36 13.74 -3.66
N LYS A 426 -7.06 15.04 -3.52
CA LYS A 426 -7.03 15.73 -2.24
C LYS A 426 -8.35 15.67 -1.50
N ALA A 427 -9.48 15.83 -2.19
CA ALA A 427 -10.78 15.67 -1.55
C ALA A 427 -11.01 14.24 -1.05
N PHE A 428 -10.50 13.21 -1.74
CA PHE A 428 -10.54 11.84 -1.26
C PHE A 428 -9.65 11.65 -0.02
N GLU A 429 -8.47 12.24 0.03
CA GLU A 429 -7.59 12.19 1.21
C GLU A 429 -8.20 12.94 2.40
N GLN A 430 -8.70 14.16 2.15
CA GLN A 430 -9.35 15.01 3.13
C GLN A 430 -10.59 14.38 3.73
N PHE A 431 -11.48 13.77 2.93
CA PHE A 431 -12.83 13.39 3.37
C PHE A 431 -13.17 11.91 3.18
N GLY A 432 -12.45 11.20 2.33
CA GLY A 432 -12.78 9.84 1.89
C GLY A 432 -12.05 8.72 2.63
N ILE A 433 -10.92 9.00 3.29
CA ILE A 433 -10.16 8.05 4.10
C ILE A 433 -10.68 8.09 5.55
N ARG A 434 -10.94 6.93 6.15
CA ARG A 434 -11.44 6.80 7.52
C ARG A 434 -10.35 6.28 8.44
N ALA A 435 -10.20 6.90 9.61
CA ALA A 435 -9.35 6.37 10.66
C ALA A 435 -9.85 4.99 11.14
N PRO A 436 -9.00 3.97 11.19
CA PRO A 436 -9.34 2.71 11.85
C PRO A 436 -9.73 2.93 13.31
N ILE A 437 -10.72 2.20 13.77
CA ILE A 437 -11.28 2.30 15.12
C ILE A 437 -10.67 1.22 16.00
N SER A 438 -10.09 1.62 17.14
CA SER A 438 -9.38 0.68 18.00
C SER A 438 -10.36 -0.32 18.63
N PRO A 439 -10.02 -1.63 18.63
CA PRO A 439 -10.77 -2.62 19.39
C PRO A 439 -10.51 -2.52 20.90
N THR A 440 -9.45 -1.82 21.32
CA THR A 440 -9.10 -1.66 22.73
C THR A 440 -10.03 -0.63 23.38
N PRO A 441 -10.79 -1.00 24.43
CA PRO A 441 -11.76 -0.09 25.05
C PRO A 441 -11.06 0.98 25.88
N SER A 442 -11.49 2.24 25.75
CA SER A 442 -10.97 3.37 26.53
C SER A 442 -11.27 3.29 28.04
N SER A 443 -12.19 2.40 28.43
CA SER A 443 -12.53 2.11 29.84
C SER A 443 -11.61 1.08 30.50
N ASP A 444 -10.68 0.47 29.77
CA ASP A 444 -9.73 -0.49 30.33
C ASP A 444 -8.84 0.20 31.39
N PRO A 445 -8.69 -0.38 32.60
CA PRO A 445 -7.86 0.20 33.66
C PRO A 445 -6.40 0.47 33.25
N ASP A 446 -5.81 -0.39 32.42
CA ASP A 446 -4.43 -0.22 31.96
C ASP A 446 -4.33 0.89 30.91
N VAL A 447 -5.36 1.06 30.07
CA VAL A 447 -5.47 2.21 29.14
C VAL A 447 -5.58 3.53 29.91
N ILE A 448 -6.39 3.57 30.96
CA ILE A 448 -6.56 4.76 31.81
C ILE A 448 -5.23 5.11 32.50
N ALA A 449 -4.55 4.12 33.07
CA ALA A 449 -3.24 4.31 33.70
C ALA A 449 -2.18 4.74 32.67
N GLY A 450 -2.16 4.11 31.49
CA GLY A 450 -1.28 4.45 30.37
C GLY A 450 -1.46 5.90 29.89
N ARG A 451 -2.70 6.39 29.85
CA ARG A 451 -2.98 7.79 29.51
C ARG A 451 -2.38 8.77 30.53
N ALA A 452 -2.48 8.45 31.82
CA ALA A 452 -1.86 9.28 32.86
C ALA A 452 -0.32 9.28 32.75
N LEU A 453 0.27 8.11 32.43
CA LEU A 453 1.70 7.98 32.19
C LEU A 453 2.15 8.79 30.97
N PHE A 454 1.41 8.74 29.86
CA PHE A 454 1.67 9.55 28.66
C PHE A 454 1.74 11.05 28.97
N ALA A 455 0.81 11.55 29.79
CA ALA A 455 0.82 12.94 30.24
C ALA A 455 2.04 13.25 31.13
N SER A 456 2.33 12.38 32.11
CA SER A 456 3.44 12.57 33.06
C SER A 456 4.83 12.50 32.42
N ALA A 457 4.98 11.71 31.36
CA ALA A 457 6.19 11.63 30.54
C ALA A 457 6.28 12.73 29.48
N ASN A 458 5.33 13.68 29.50
CA ASN A 458 5.24 14.82 28.58
C ASN A 458 5.26 14.40 27.10
N CYS A 459 4.70 13.23 26.77
CA CYS A 459 4.58 12.76 25.38
C CYS A 459 3.69 13.70 24.55
N ALA A 460 2.70 14.33 25.19
CA ALA A 460 1.80 15.29 24.57
C ALA A 460 2.53 16.49 23.95
N ASN A 461 3.74 16.86 24.42
CA ASN A 461 4.50 17.98 23.84
C ASN A 461 4.84 17.84 22.34
N CYS A 462 4.71 16.64 21.76
CA CYS A 462 4.85 16.41 20.31
C CYS A 462 3.68 15.61 19.70
N HIS A 463 2.83 15.02 20.55
CA HIS A 463 1.75 14.11 20.16
C HIS A 463 0.43 14.56 20.80
N ASP A 464 0.05 15.80 20.51
CA ASP A 464 -1.14 16.49 21.00
C ASP A 464 -2.17 16.73 19.87
N GLY A 465 -3.27 17.38 20.27
CA GLY A 465 -4.31 17.84 19.38
C GLY A 465 -5.10 16.72 18.71
N PRO A 466 -6.12 17.08 17.91
CA PRO A 466 -7.00 16.10 17.29
C PRO A 466 -6.30 15.11 16.36
N GLN A 467 -5.17 15.50 15.77
CA GLN A 467 -4.35 14.63 14.91
C GLN A 467 -3.30 13.82 15.68
N TRP A 468 -3.13 13.98 16.99
CA TRP A 468 -2.11 13.29 17.80
C TRP A 468 -0.68 13.47 17.28
N THR A 469 -0.38 14.67 16.81
CA THR A 469 0.93 15.14 16.35
C THR A 469 0.93 16.65 16.47
N SER A 470 2.08 17.26 16.75
CA SER A 470 2.24 18.72 16.72
C SER A 470 2.57 19.28 15.32
N SER A 471 2.80 18.43 14.31
CA SER A 471 3.23 18.85 12.96
C SER A 471 2.09 19.49 12.18
N ARG A 472 2.28 20.71 11.66
CA ARG A 472 1.22 21.47 10.96
C ARG A 472 1.79 22.33 9.84
N ILE A 473 1.01 22.52 8.77
CA ILE A 473 1.23 23.58 7.77
C ILE A 473 0.48 24.83 8.23
N ASN A 474 1.22 25.85 8.68
CA ASN A 474 0.68 27.08 9.29
C ASN A 474 0.72 28.29 8.34
N PHE A 475 0.80 28.03 7.04
CA PHE A 475 0.88 29.04 6.00
C PHE A 475 0.11 28.56 4.76
N THR A 476 -0.22 29.49 3.86
CA THR A 476 -0.73 29.12 2.53
C THR A 476 0.46 28.82 1.62
N PRO A 477 0.57 27.61 1.04
CA PRO A 477 1.61 27.28 0.08
C PRO A 477 1.71 28.32 -1.07
N PRO A 478 2.92 28.63 -1.55
CA PRO A 478 4.21 28.09 -1.11
C PRO A 478 4.75 28.83 0.13
N PRO A 479 5.72 28.27 0.88
CA PRO A 479 6.31 28.94 2.03
C PRO A 479 7.09 30.19 1.62
N THR A 480 6.94 31.28 2.38
CA THR A 480 7.70 32.53 2.15
C THR A 480 9.11 32.50 2.75
N ALA A 481 9.34 31.62 3.74
CA ALA A 481 10.62 31.36 4.41
C ALA A 481 10.55 30.00 5.12
N GLY A 482 11.64 29.58 5.79
CA GLY A 482 11.62 28.40 6.68
C GLY A 482 11.97 27.07 6.03
N VAL A 483 12.14 27.03 4.70
CA VAL A 483 12.68 25.86 3.99
C VAL A 483 14.20 25.88 4.07
N VAL A 484 14.80 24.89 4.72
CA VAL A 484 16.25 24.68 4.77
C VAL A 484 16.54 23.25 4.35
N ASN A 485 17.51 23.06 3.45
CA ASN A 485 17.84 21.75 2.87
C ASN A 485 16.63 21.02 2.25
N GLY A 486 15.64 21.78 1.76
CA GLY A 486 14.39 21.24 1.21
C GLY A 486 13.45 20.67 2.27
N GLN A 487 13.53 21.11 3.53
CA GLN A 487 12.67 20.68 4.63
C GLN A 487 12.07 21.88 5.37
N LEU A 488 10.85 21.73 5.88
CA LEU A 488 10.25 22.64 6.88
C LEU A 488 10.83 22.31 8.26
N ILE A 489 11.95 22.94 8.61
CA ILE A 489 12.75 22.58 9.80
C ILE A 489 11.99 22.82 11.12
N ASP A 490 11.11 23.81 11.16
CA ASP A 490 10.25 24.09 12.31
C ASP A 490 9.28 22.94 12.64
N GLN A 491 9.02 22.08 11.66
CA GLN A 491 8.17 20.89 11.80
C GLN A 491 8.93 19.65 12.26
N LEU A 492 10.26 19.71 12.41
CA LEU A 492 11.10 18.56 12.75
C LEU A 492 11.48 18.53 14.23
N LYS A 493 11.55 17.33 14.81
CA LYS A 493 12.01 17.09 16.19
C LYS A 493 13.16 16.08 16.22
N LYS A 494 14.22 16.39 16.98
CA LYS A 494 15.34 15.47 17.24
C LYS A 494 15.04 14.65 18.48
N VAL A 495 14.64 13.39 18.28
CA VAL A 495 14.17 12.51 19.36
C VAL A 495 14.93 11.19 19.42
N GLY A 496 16.18 11.16 18.96
CA GLY A 496 17.07 10.00 19.10
C GLY A 496 16.69 8.78 18.25
N THR A 497 15.93 8.97 17.18
CA THR A 497 15.54 7.90 16.24
C THR A 497 16.44 7.84 14.99
N PHE A 498 17.25 8.87 14.75
CA PHE A 498 18.17 8.95 13.62
C PHE A 498 19.57 8.50 14.02
N ASN A 499 20.18 7.63 13.21
CA ASN A 499 21.58 7.26 13.33
C ASN A 499 22.35 7.69 12.07
N PRO A 500 23.26 8.69 12.16
CA PRO A 500 24.03 9.13 11.00
C PRO A 500 25.26 8.26 10.69
N SER A 501 25.58 7.25 11.52
CA SER A 501 26.82 6.47 11.40
C SER A 501 26.76 5.52 10.20
N PRO A 502 27.60 5.70 9.16
CA PRO A 502 27.65 4.80 8.02
C PRO A 502 28.25 3.42 8.37
N LEU A 503 28.80 3.25 9.58
CA LEU A 503 29.56 2.07 10.00
C LEU A 503 28.71 0.99 10.69
N ASN A 504 27.44 1.28 11.00
CA ASN A 504 26.63 0.43 11.88
C ASN A 504 25.74 -0.59 11.15
N ASN A 505 25.91 -0.77 9.84
CA ASN A 505 25.08 -1.68 9.03
C ASN A 505 23.56 -1.38 9.16
N ASP A 506 23.20 -0.11 9.30
CA ASP A 506 21.81 0.36 9.27
C ASP A 506 21.36 0.74 7.86
N ASN A 507 20.05 0.94 7.71
CA ASN A 507 19.39 1.30 6.45
C ASN A 507 19.34 2.82 6.21
N GLU A 508 20.10 3.62 6.96
CA GLU A 508 20.12 5.09 6.89
C GLU A 508 20.93 5.56 5.67
N VAL A 509 20.31 5.41 4.51
CA VAL A 509 20.89 5.75 3.20
C VAL A 509 19.78 6.20 2.25
N ARG A 510 20.10 7.12 1.33
CA ARG A 510 19.18 7.52 0.25
C ARG A 510 19.24 6.53 -0.91
N ALA A 511 18.21 6.55 -1.74
CA ALA A 511 18.14 5.82 -3.02
C ALA A 511 19.37 6.05 -3.93
N ASN A 512 20.03 7.21 -3.81
CA ASN A 512 21.22 7.56 -4.58
C ASN A 512 22.55 7.28 -3.86
N ALA A 513 22.52 6.47 -2.78
CA ALA A 513 23.65 6.16 -1.91
C ALA A 513 24.25 7.35 -1.13
N ALA A 514 23.61 8.53 -1.15
CA ALA A 514 24.04 9.67 -0.35
C ALA A 514 23.51 9.59 1.10
N ALA A 515 24.07 10.42 1.98
CA ALA A 515 23.65 10.52 3.38
C ALA A 515 22.17 10.96 3.49
N PRO A 516 21.33 10.29 4.29
CA PRO A 516 19.89 10.57 4.40
C PRO A 516 19.58 11.91 5.06
N LEU A 517 18.36 12.41 4.85
CA LEU A 517 17.79 13.46 5.70
C LEU A 517 17.41 12.85 7.05
N GLY A 518 17.66 13.58 8.12
CA GLY A 518 17.37 13.14 9.50
C GLY A 518 18.19 13.85 10.57
N ALA A 519 19.30 14.50 10.20
CA ALA A 519 20.13 15.26 11.13
C ALA A 519 19.36 16.39 11.84
N ASP A 520 18.36 16.95 11.17
CA ASP A 520 17.46 17.98 11.73
C ASP A 520 16.24 17.41 12.46
N GLY A 521 16.05 16.09 12.42
CA GLY A 521 14.93 15.38 13.02
C GLY A 521 13.88 14.97 12.00
N PHE A 522 12.72 14.56 12.52
CA PHE A 522 11.57 14.13 11.73
C PHE A 522 10.30 14.83 12.20
N SER A 523 9.33 14.97 11.29
CA SER A 523 7.97 15.37 11.63
C SER A 523 7.38 14.37 12.63
N PRO A 524 6.91 14.80 13.81
CA PRO A 524 6.22 13.91 14.75
C PRO A 524 5.08 13.19 14.04
N ALA A 525 5.14 11.85 14.02
CA ALA A 525 4.08 11.06 13.42
C ALA A 525 2.80 11.15 14.27
N SER A 526 1.66 11.18 13.60
CA SER A 526 0.36 11.00 14.27
C SER A 526 0.31 9.63 14.95
N LEU A 527 -0.24 9.59 16.17
CA LEU A 527 -0.51 8.33 16.89
C LEU A 527 -1.91 7.76 16.61
N LEU A 528 -2.71 8.40 15.74
CA LEU A 528 -4.06 7.95 15.42
C LEU A 528 -4.07 6.57 14.77
N SER A 529 -4.81 5.65 15.38
CA SER A 529 -5.07 4.31 14.86
C SER A 529 -3.82 3.44 14.75
N LEU A 530 -2.84 3.65 15.64
CA LEU A 530 -1.55 2.95 15.61
C LEU A 530 -1.69 1.42 15.65
N PHE A 531 -2.74 0.90 16.31
CA PHE A 531 -3.06 -0.54 16.36
C PHE A 531 -3.24 -1.19 14.98
N ALA A 532 -3.65 -0.42 13.97
CA ALA A 532 -3.92 -0.93 12.63
C ALA A 532 -2.64 -1.21 11.83
N PHE A 533 -1.49 -0.74 12.30
CA PHE A 533 -0.21 -0.89 11.61
C PHE A 533 0.82 -1.54 12.54
N PRO A 534 0.59 -2.81 12.92
CA PRO A 534 1.46 -3.50 13.86
C PRO A 534 2.82 -3.78 13.23
N GLN A 535 3.86 -3.70 14.06
CA GLN A 535 5.24 -4.03 13.70
C GLN A 535 5.84 -3.06 12.66
N THR A 536 7.16 -2.85 12.69
CA THR A 536 7.86 -1.78 11.95
C THR A 536 7.41 -0.36 12.38
N PHE A 537 8.18 0.26 13.27
CA PHE A 537 7.96 1.61 13.81
C PHE A 537 9.15 2.53 13.50
N PHE A 538 8.95 3.84 13.74
CA PHE A 538 9.82 4.94 13.31
C PHE A 538 9.90 5.07 11.77
N HIS A 539 10.60 6.10 11.32
CA HIS A 539 10.74 6.41 9.90
C HIS A 539 11.49 5.32 9.13
N ASN A 540 12.38 4.57 9.79
CA ASN A 540 13.27 3.59 9.17
C ASN A 540 12.96 2.14 9.57
N GLY A 541 11.93 1.88 10.38
CA GLY A 541 11.64 0.52 10.84
C GLY A 541 12.58 -0.01 11.92
N ALA A 542 13.31 0.85 12.65
CA ALA A 542 14.27 0.41 13.68
C ALA A 542 13.65 -0.29 14.90
N ALA A 543 12.32 -0.35 15.01
CA ALA A 543 11.61 -1.02 16.10
C ALA A 543 10.49 -1.92 15.54
N ASN A 544 10.35 -3.14 16.05
CA ASN A 544 9.32 -4.09 15.59
C ASN A 544 8.13 -4.23 16.54
N SER A 545 8.16 -3.52 17.68
CA SER A 545 7.09 -3.47 18.66
C SER A 545 7.02 -2.11 19.33
N LEU A 546 5.88 -1.78 19.96
CA LEU A 546 5.80 -0.58 20.81
C LEU A 546 6.71 -0.71 22.04
N ALA A 547 6.93 -1.93 22.55
CA ALA A 547 7.93 -2.19 23.57
C ALA A 547 9.35 -1.75 23.12
N ASP A 548 9.74 -2.03 21.87
CA ASP A 548 11.03 -1.58 21.31
C ASP A 548 11.07 -0.05 21.15
N VAL A 549 9.95 0.55 20.72
CA VAL A 549 9.82 2.03 20.66
C VAL A 549 10.04 2.63 22.04
N LEU A 550 9.38 2.08 23.07
CA LEU A 550 9.51 2.54 24.46
C LEU A 550 10.81 2.08 25.11
N ALA A 551 11.57 1.15 24.54
CA ALA A 551 12.91 0.79 25.02
C ALA A 551 13.95 1.87 24.70
N ASN A 552 13.73 2.68 23.65
CA ASN A 552 14.57 3.83 23.31
C ASN A 552 14.40 4.95 24.35
N VAL A 553 15.37 5.05 25.27
CA VAL A 553 15.38 6.04 26.37
C VAL A 553 15.32 7.46 25.81
N THR A 554 16.21 7.75 24.85
CA THR A 554 16.34 9.07 24.23
C THR A 554 15.00 9.54 23.64
N HIS A 555 14.26 8.63 23.00
CA HIS A 555 12.95 8.94 22.46
C HIS A 555 11.91 9.18 23.56
N ARG A 556 11.73 8.23 24.49
CA ARG A 556 10.67 8.33 25.50
C ARG A 556 10.87 9.47 26.51
N SER A 557 12.12 9.91 26.74
CA SER A 557 12.43 11.05 27.61
C SER A 557 12.55 12.38 26.86
N ALA A 558 12.32 12.42 25.55
CA ALA A 558 12.50 13.64 24.76
C ALA A 558 11.55 14.76 25.22
N GLY A 559 10.31 14.43 25.60
CA GLY A 559 9.33 15.38 26.09
C GLY A 559 9.73 16.05 27.41
N THR A 560 10.51 15.39 28.25
CA THR A 560 10.93 15.89 29.57
C THR A 560 12.34 16.49 29.57
N GLY A 561 12.91 16.74 28.39
CA GLY A 561 14.29 17.24 28.27
C GLY A 561 15.35 16.21 28.72
N GLY A 562 15.04 14.91 28.64
CA GLY A 562 15.96 13.81 28.96
C GLY A 562 15.74 13.14 30.30
N VAL A 563 14.74 13.56 31.09
CA VAL A 563 14.41 12.92 32.37
C VAL A 563 13.51 11.70 32.15
N ASP A 564 14.06 10.49 32.29
CA ASP A 564 13.31 9.25 32.09
C ASP A 564 12.38 8.93 33.28
N THR A 565 11.08 9.14 33.09
CA THR A 565 10.02 8.83 34.07
C THR A 565 9.38 7.46 33.84
N LEU A 566 9.78 6.72 32.80
CA LEU A 566 9.19 5.45 32.36
C LEU A 566 10.20 4.30 32.46
N THR A 567 10.91 4.24 33.59
CA THR A 567 11.91 3.21 33.86
C THR A 567 11.29 1.84 34.18
N ASN A 568 10.07 1.82 34.73
CA ASN A 568 9.32 0.61 35.07
C ASN A 568 8.71 -0.03 33.82
N ALA A 569 8.97 -1.33 33.61
CA ALA A 569 8.46 -2.08 32.46
C ALA A 569 6.93 -2.24 32.47
N VAL A 570 6.29 -2.37 33.63
CA VAL A 570 4.82 -2.49 33.75
C VAL A 570 4.15 -1.18 33.37
N ASP A 571 4.74 -0.05 33.74
CA ASP A 571 4.23 1.27 33.35
C ASP A 571 4.35 1.47 31.82
N ARG A 572 5.46 1.01 31.21
CA ARG A 572 5.58 0.99 29.76
C ARG A 572 4.51 0.12 29.09
N GLN A 573 4.20 -1.06 29.62
CA GLN A 573 3.13 -1.91 29.07
C GLN A 573 1.76 -1.24 29.11
N LYS A 574 1.43 -0.54 30.20
CA LYS A 574 0.19 0.26 30.30
C LYS A 574 0.18 1.39 29.28
N LEU A 575 1.31 2.07 29.09
CA LEU A 575 1.47 3.08 28.05
C LEU A 575 1.24 2.47 26.65
N GLU A 576 1.76 1.28 26.36
CA GLU A 576 1.50 0.57 25.09
C GLU A 576 0.00 0.32 24.88
N GLN A 577 -0.73 -0.13 25.90
CA GLN A 577 -2.19 -0.31 25.82
C GLN A 577 -2.89 1.01 25.50
N PHE A 578 -2.48 2.11 26.13
CA PHE A 578 -3.01 3.43 25.80
C PHE A 578 -2.72 3.81 24.34
N LEU A 579 -1.49 3.65 23.86
CA LEU A 579 -1.11 3.96 22.48
C LEU A 579 -1.94 3.16 21.46
N LEU A 580 -2.20 1.88 21.73
CA LEU A 580 -3.06 1.03 20.90
C LEU A 580 -4.54 1.42 20.96
N SER A 581 -4.99 2.07 22.03
CA SER A 581 -6.36 2.56 22.16
C SER A 581 -6.65 3.86 21.38
N ILE A 582 -5.62 4.61 20.98
CA ILE A 582 -5.78 5.92 20.32
C ILE A 582 -6.43 5.75 18.95
N ASP A 583 -7.64 6.31 18.81
CA ASP A 583 -8.40 6.41 17.57
C ASP A 583 -9.16 7.75 17.48
N SER A 584 -9.98 7.93 16.43
CA SER A 584 -10.74 9.17 16.21
C SER A 584 -11.81 9.48 17.26
N ARG A 585 -12.10 8.57 18.20
CA ARG A 585 -13.03 8.78 19.33
C ARG A 585 -12.29 9.14 20.62
N THR A 586 -10.96 9.02 20.62
CA THR A 586 -10.13 9.27 21.80
C THR A 586 -10.00 10.78 22.03
N VAL A 587 -10.34 11.25 23.22
CA VAL A 587 -10.21 12.67 23.58
C VAL A 587 -8.72 13.07 23.52
N PRO A 588 -8.32 14.02 22.68
CA PRO A 588 -6.92 14.42 22.54
C PRO A 588 -6.39 15.18 23.75
N PHE A 589 -5.07 15.27 23.87
CA PHE A 589 -4.43 16.24 24.77
C PHE A 589 -4.47 17.64 24.12
N PRO A 590 -4.68 18.71 24.92
CA PRO A 590 -4.79 20.06 24.41
C PRO A 590 -3.46 20.63 23.91
#